data_AF-A0A7C6D6N0-F1
#
_entry.id   AF-A0A7C6D6N0-F1
#
_cell.length_a   1.000
_cell.length_b   1.000
_cell.length_c   1.000
_cell.angle_alpha   90.00
_cell.angle_beta   90.00
_cell.angle_gamma   90.00
#
_symmetry.space_group_name_H-M   'P 1'
#
loop_
_entity.id
_entity.type
_entity.pdbx_description
1 polymer ?
#
loop_
_entity_poly.entity_id
_entity_poly.type
_entity_poly.pdbx_seq_one_letter_code
_entity_poly.pdbx_strand_id
1 'polypeptide(L)'
;MIDRLIDIFINKPGIYSGSGRIAVVKTPDAVLDGAEIRDIFVTEGVGTGEFTLRNTKVTGTIYVNGGSLVTIAAGATVNKIEVSGNNVEVVVNGKVDTITVNASNVSISGEGDLATVFVESGTGNSVTVSGANVIVAEGAGQVDRSNGDIEQREEDREESAPGSTIPGWPIKPPPIVSPPITDPYEICTIDEIELIDDIPGVDSRTFGGKTQL
;
A
#
# COMPACT_ATOMS: atom_id res chain seq x y z
N MET A 1 -19.85 -27.85 -14.29
CA MET A 1 -18.73 -28.38 -13.48
C MET A 1 -17.89 -27.16 -13.12
N ILE A 2 -17.86 -26.75 -11.85
CA ILE A 2 -16.99 -25.66 -11.41
C ILE A 2 -15.71 -26.34 -10.94
N ASP A 3 -14.67 -26.25 -11.76
CA ASP A 3 -13.38 -26.85 -11.42
C ASP A 3 -12.72 -26.05 -10.31
N ARG A 4 -11.97 -26.76 -9.46
CA ARG A 4 -11.30 -26.24 -8.26
C ARG A 4 -10.55 -24.95 -8.57
N LEU A 5 -11.09 -23.83 -8.07
CA LEU A 5 -10.51 -22.50 -8.22
C LEU A 5 -9.21 -22.37 -7.40
N ILE A 6 -9.07 -23.14 -6.32
CA ILE A 6 -7.93 -23.14 -5.40
C ILE A 6 -7.18 -24.46 -5.56
N ASP A 7 -5.88 -24.39 -5.86
CA ASP A 7 -5.01 -25.55 -6.02
C ASP A 7 -4.41 -25.97 -4.68
N ILE A 8 -4.00 -25.00 -3.86
CA ILE A 8 -3.37 -25.25 -2.56
C ILE A 8 -4.09 -24.44 -1.47
N PHE A 9 -4.59 -25.13 -0.44
CA PHE A 9 -5.20 -24.52 0.72
C PHE A 9 -4.43 -24.88 1.98
N ILE A 10 -3.76 -23.89 2.58
CA ILE A 10 -2.88 -24.04 3.74
C ILE A 10 -3.60 -23.51 4.98
N ASN A 11 -4.07 -24.42 5.83
CA ASN A 11 -4.83 -24.10 7.05
C ASN A 11 -4.21 -24.65 8.34
N LYS A 12 -3.02 -25.24 8.25
CA LYS A 12 -2.20 -25.67 9.38
C LYS A 12 -0.73 -25.33 9.13
N PRO A 13 0.08 -25.15 10.18
CA PRO A 13 1.53 -25.04 10.07
C PRO A 13 2.12 -26.22 9.30
N GLY A 14 3.22 -25.99 8.58
CA GLY A 14 3.95 -27.05 7.90
C GLY A 14 4.65 -26.62 6.63
N ILE A 15 5.30 -27.58 5.99
CA ILE A 15 6.00 -27.40 4.72
C ILE A 15 5.13 -27.94 3.59
N TYR A 16 4.95 -27.11 2.57
CA TYR A 16 4.09 -27.35 1.42
C TYR A 16 4.91 -27.15 0.14
N SER A 17 4.57 -27.92 -0.90
CA SER A 17 5.20 -27.83 -2.22
C SER A 17 4.17 -28.13 -3.31
N GLY A 18 4.57 -27.98 -4.57
CA GLY A 18 3.73 -28.27 -5.73
C GLY A 18 3.52 -27.05 -6.63
N SER A 19 2.64 -27.20 -7.62
CA SER A 19 2.38 -26.17 -8.62
C SER A 19 0.90 -25.88 -8.72
N GLY A 20 0.54 -24.63 -8.96
CA GLY A 20 -0.86 -24.22 -8.98
C GLY A 20 -1.07 -22.79 -9.46
N ARG A 21 -2.32 -22.45 -9.78
CA ARG A 21 -2.71 -21.08 -10.08
C ARG A 21 -2.95 -20.30 -8.80
N ILE A 22 -3.65 -20.87 -7.83
CA ILE A 22 -4.06 -20.15 -6.62
C ILE A 22 -3.67 -20.96 -5.39
N ALA A 23 -2.89 -20.34 -4.51
CA ALA A 23 -2.68 -20.80 -3.14
C ALA A 23 -3.34 -19.84 -2.14
N VAL A 24 -3.93 -20.38 -1.07
CA VAL A 24 -4.50 -19.60 0.03
C VAL A 24 -3.84 -20.04 1.33
N VAL A 25 -3.33 -19.07 2.10
CA VAL A 25 -2.62 -19.27 3.36
C VAL A 25 -3.42 -18.65 4.49
N LYS A 26 -3.78 -19.45 5.49
CA LYS A 26 -4.66 -19.06 6.61
C LYS A 26 -4.10 -19.48 7.97
N THR A 27 -2.80 -19.68 8.06
CA THR A 27 -2.15 -20.16 9.28
C THR A 27 -0.73 -19.62 9.35
N PRO A 28 -0.22 -19.29 10.55
CA PRO A 28 1.19 -19.04 10.73
C PRO A 28 2.01 -20.31 10.52
N ASP A 29 3.32 -20.13 10.43
CA ASP A 29 4.34 -21.17 10.34
C ASP A 29 4.18 -22.08 9.12
N ALA A 30 3.64 -21.49 8.04
CA ALA A 30 3.53 -22.13 6.75
C ALA A 30 4.78 -21.82 5.91
N VAL A 31 5.36 -22.86 5.31
CA VAL A 31 6.51 -22.73 4.42
C VAL A 31 6.14 -23.31 3.07
N LEU A 32 6.18 -22.50 2.01
CA LEU A 32 6.22 -23.01 0.64
C LEU A 32 7.67 -23.28 0.27
N ASP A 33 8.02 -24.53 -0.03
CA ASP A 33 9.37 -24.95 -0.41
C ASP A 33 9.37 -25.65 -1.77
N GLY A 34 10.06 -25.06 -2.75
CA GLY A 34 10.12 -25.62 -4.11
C GLY A 34 8.77 -25.58 -4.83
N ALA A 35 7.90 -24.62 -4.49
CA ALA A 35 6.58 -24.48 -5.12
C ALA A 35 6.63 -23.56 -6.36
N GLU A 36 5.72 -23.76 -7.30
CA GLU A 36 5.50 -22.86 -8.44
C GLU A 36 4.03 -22.41 -8.48
N ILE A 37 3.76 -21.22 -7.96
CA ILE A 37 2.40 -20.70 -7.82
C ILE A 37 2.22 -19.45 -8.68
N ARG A 38 1.03 -19.23 -9.24
CA ARG A 38 0.73 -17.95 -9.90
C ARG A 38 0.39 -16.89 -8.86
N ASP A 39 -0.70 -17.07 -8.13
CA ASP A 39 -1.20 -16.11 -7.15
C ASP A 39 -1.30 -16.74 -5.76
N ILE A 40 -0.94 -15.97 -4.74
CA ILE A 40 -1.02 -16.40 -3.34
C ILE A 40 -1.88 -15.40 -2.57
N PHE A 41 -2.84 -15.89 -1.80
CA PHE A 41 -3.63 -15.09 -0.88
C PHE A 41 -3.22 -15.41 0.55
N VAL A 42 -2.45 -14.53 1.17
CA VAL A 42 -2.18 -14.55 2.60
C VAL A 42 -3.35 -13.85 3.27
N THR A 43 -4.02 -14.57 4.17
CA THR A 43 -5.24 -14.11 4.84
C THR A 43 -4.97 -13.75 6.29
N GLU A 44 -5.91 -13.03 6.91
CA GLU A 44 -5.81 -12.59 8.31
C GLU A 44 -5.64 -13.75 9.30
N GLY A 45 -5.98 -14.98 8.90
CA GLY A 45 -5.78 -16.17 9.73
C GLY A 45 -4.32 -16.53 10.00
N VAL A 46 -3.37 -15.95 9.26
CA VAL A 46 -1.93 -16.03 9.61
C VAL A 46 -1.64 -15.25 10.90
N GLY A 47 -2.43 -14.21 11.21
CA GLY A 47 -2.18 -13.33 12.34
C GLY A 47 -0.79 -12.70 12.25
N THR A 48 -0.13 -12.57 13.39
CA THR A 48 1.24 -12.03 13.54
C THR A 48 2.35 -13.06 13.30
N GLY A 49 2.02 -14.25 12.81
CA GLY A 49 3.01 -15.28 12.53
C GLY A 49 3.60 -15.17 11.13
N GLU A 50 4.54 -16.06 10.85
CA GLU A 50 5.33 -16.02 9.62
C GLU A 50 4.74 -16.92 8.54
N PHE A 51 4.78 -16.43 7.30
CA PHE A 51 4.65 -17.22 6.08
C PHE A 51 5.95 -17.10 5.28
N THR A 52 6.62 -18.23 5.03
CA THR A 52 7.92 -18.26 4.37
C THR A 52 7.83 -18.86 2.97
N LEU A 53 8.45 -18.20 2.00
CA LEU A 53 8.68 -18.75 0.66
C LEU A 53 10.16 -19.12 0.52
N ARG A 54 10.45 -20.40 0.28
CA ARG A 54 11.80 -20.94 0.08
C ARG A 54 11.87 -21.64 -1.27
N ASN A 55 12.90 -21.34 -2.07
CA ASN A 55 13.07 -21.92 -3.42
C ASN A 55 11.79 -21.88 -4.27
N THR A 56 10.90 -20.92 -4.03
CA THR A 56 9.54 -20.89 -4.56
C THR A 56 9.45 -19.81 -5.61
N LYS A 57 8.73 -20.10 -6.70
CA LYS A 57 8.50 -19.16 -7.79
C LYS A 57 7.04 -18.72 -7.80
N VAL A 58 6.83 -17.42 -7.63
CA VAL A 58 5.52 -16.77 -7.73
C VAL A 58 5.50 -15.90 -8.98
N THR A 59 4.70 -16.32 -9.97
CA THR A 59 4.68 -15.67 -11.30
C THR A 59 3.70 -14.51 -11.40
N GLY A 60 2.67 -14.50 -10.56
CA GLY A 60 1.67 -13.45 -10.43
C GLY A 60 1.85 -12.65 -9.14
N THR A 61 0.79 -12.54 -8.36
CA THR A 61 0.76 -11.63 -7.19
C THR A 61 0.58 -12.37 -5.87
N ILE A 62 1.32 -11.94 -4.85
CA ILE A 62 1.03 -12.28 -3.45
C ILE A 62 0.16 -11.17 -2.87
N TYR A 63 -1.08 -11.49 -2.50
CA TYR A 63 -2.00 -10.60 -1.80
C TYR A 63 -1.88 -10.83 -0.30
N VAL A 64 -1.42 -9.82 0.43
CA VAL A 64 -1.22 -9.89 1.88
C VAL A 64 -2.32 -9.13 2.59
N ASN A 65 -3.22 -9.89 3.22
CA ASN A 65 -4.33 -9.39 4.02
C ASN A 65 -4.12 -9.80 5.49
N GLY A 66 -4.14 -8.82 6.40
CA GLY A 66 -3.88 -9.03 7.84
C GLY A 66 -2.42 -8.74 8.24
N GLY A 67 -2.16 -8.69 9.54
CA GLY A 67 -0.87 -8.27 10.10
C GLY A 67 0.18 -9.37 10.16
N SER A 68 0.55 -9.90 9.00
CA SER A 68 1.45 -11.06 8.85
C SER A 68 2.90 -10.68 8.62
N LEU A 69 3.79 -11.58 8.99
CA LEU A 69 5.18 -11.56 8.55
C LEU A 69 5.32 -12.45 7.31
N VAL A 70 5.75 -11.88 6.18
CA VAL A 70 6.00 -12.61 4.94
C VAL A 70 7.49 -12.59 4.63
N THR A 71 8.12 -13.76 4.63
CA THR A 71 9.56 -13.90 4.36
C THR A 71 9.78 -14.50 2.98
N ILE A 72 10.42 -13.75 2.10
CA ILE A 72 10.91 -14.20 0.80
C ILE A 72 12.36 -14.64 1.00
N ALA A 73 12.59 -15.94 1.23
CA ALA A 73 13.93 -16.46 1.47
C ALA A 73 14.78 -16.44 0.19
N ALA A 74 16.10 -16.55 0.37
CA ALA A 74 17.04 -16.68 -0.74
C ALA A 74 16.63 -17.85 -1.67
N GLY A 75 16.74 -17.62 -2.98
CA GLY A 75 16.30 -18.57 -4.01
C GLY A 75 14.79 -18.54 -4.33
N ALA A 76 13.98 -17.81 -3.56
CA ALA A 76 12.60 -17.52 -3.97
C ALA A 76 12.55 -16.33 -4.94
N THR A 77 11.60 -16.37 -5.87
CA THR A 77 11.37 -15.33 -6.88
C THR A 77 9.90 -14.94 -6.89
N VAL A 78 9.60 -13.66 -6.75
CA VAL A 78 8.23 -13.12 -6.71
C VAL A 78 8.13 -11.95 -7.67
N ASN A 79 7.09 -11.95 -8.51
CA ASN A 79 6.84 -10.86 -9.43
C ASN A 79 6.25 -9.64 -8.70
N LYS A 80 5.07 -9.81 -8.08
CA LYS A 80 4.39 -8.73 -7.37
C LYS A 80 3.96 -9.14 -5.96
N ILE A 81 4.08 -8.23 -5.00
CA ILE A 81 3.41 -8.30 -3.69
C ILE A 81 2.47 -7.11 -3.56
N GLU A 82 1.25 -7.36 -3.13
CA GLU A 82 0.25 -6.32 -2.85
C GLU A 82 -0.19 -6.43 -1.40
N VAL A 83 0.11 -5.39 -0.63
CA VAL A 83 -0.14 -5.34 0.81
C VAL A 83 -1.35 -4.45 1.06
N SER A 84 -2.42 -5.06 1.55
CA SER A 84 -3.65 -4.36 1.95
C SER A 84 -3.93 -4.51 3.46
N GLY A 85 -3.23 -5.42 4.15
CA GLY A 85 -3.28 -5.57 5.60
C GLY A 85 -2.44 -4.54 6.35
N ASN A 86 -2.93 -4.06 7.49
CA ASN A 86 -2.16 -3.20 8.40
C ASN A 86 -1.22 -4.04 9.29
N ASN A 87 -0.11 -3.45 9.75
CA ASN A 87 0.89 -4.10 10.61
C ASN A 87 1.53 -5.33 9.94
N VAL A 88 1.93 -5.17 8.68
CA VAL A 88 2.58 -6.22 7.89
C VAL A 88 4.08 -6.02 7.91
N GLU A 89 4.80 -7.12 8.00
CA GLU A 89 6.25 -7.14 7.80
C GLU A 89 6.59 -8.00 6.58
N VAL A 90 7.39 -7.47 5.68
CA VAL A 90 7.88 -8.19 4.50
C VAL A 90 9.40 -8.21 4.55
N VAL A 91 9.97 -9.41 4.66
CA VAL A 91 11.41 -9.63 4.67
C VAL A 91 11.84 -10.20 3.32
N VAL A 92 12.62 -9.43 2.56
CA VAL A 92 13.07 -9.76 1.21
C VAL A 92 14.55 -10.15 1.22
N ASN A 93 14.82 -11.45 1.18
CA ASN A 93 16.17 -12.02 1.02
C ASN A 93 16.34 -12.73 -0.34
N GLY A 94 15.24 -12.97 -1.06
CA GLY A 94 15.22 -13.47 -2.44
C GLY A 94 15.10 -12.34 -3.46
N LYS A 95 14.40 -12.61 -4.58
CA LYS A 95 14.12 -11.61 -5.62
C LYS A 95 12.64 -11.23 -5.63
N VAL A 96 12.36 -9.93 -5.60
CA VAL A 96 11.02 -9.36 -5.73
C VAL A 96 11.06 -8.22 -6.75
N ASP A 97 10.21 -8.26 -7.78
CA ASP A 97 10.22 -7.19 -8.78
C ASP A 97 9.45 -5.95 -8.29
N THR A 98 8.26 -6.12 -7.71
CA THR A 98 7.45 -4.99 -7.26
C THR A 98 6.69 -5.26 -5.97
N ILE A 99 6.67 -4.29 -5.06
CA ILE A 99 5.79 -4.29 -3.88
C ILE A 99 4.89 -3.07 -3.94
N THR A 100 3.57 -3.26 -3.83
CA THR A 100 2.58 -2.19 -3.71
C THR A 100 1.99 -2.21 -2.31
N VAL A 101 2.00 -1.05 -1.64
CA VAL A 101 1.52 -0.88 -0.27
C VAL A 101 0.31 0.06 -0.26
N ASN A 102 -0.82 -0.49 0.19
CA ASN A 102 -2.12 0.18 0.35
C ASN A 102 -2.60 0.15 1.81
N ALA A 103 -1.67 0.13 2.76
CA ALA A 103 -1.93 -0.10 4.17
C ALA A 103 -0.98 0.69 5.06
N SER A 104 -1.25 0.68 6.36
CA SER A 104 -0.47 1.39 7.38
C SER A 104 0.39 0.43 8.21
N ASN A 105 1.47 0.96 8.79
CA ASN A 105 2.45 0.22 9.59
C ASN A 105 3.06 -0.98 8.85
N VAL A 106 3.41 -0.78 7.57
CA VAL A 106 4.06 -1.81 6.77
C VAL A 106 5.58 -1.63 6.82
N SER A 107 6.29 -2.65 7.27
CA SER A 107 7.75 -2.69 7.27
C SER A 107 8.25 -3.59 6.15
N ILE A 108 9.07 -3.05 5.26
CA ILE A 108 9.73 -3.81 4.19
C ILE A 108 11.23 -3.75 4.46
N SER A 109 11.87 -4.89 4.67
CA SER A 109 13.29 -4.98 4.98
C SER A 109 13.95 -6.17 4.29
N GLY A 110 15.27 -6.22 4.28
CA GLY A 110 16.03 -7.39 3.84
C GLY A 110 17.24 -7.05 2.98
N GLU A 111 18.01 -8.09 2.67
CA GLU A 111 19.28 -8.00 1.93
C GLU A 111 19.16 -8.50 0.47
N GLY A 112 17.95 -8.89 0.05
CA GLY A 112 17.67 -9.42 -1.28
C GLY A 112 17.49 -8.34 -2.35
N ASP A 113 17.15 -8.80 -3.56
CA ASP A 113 16.93 -7.93 -4.71
C ASP A 113 15.46 -7.49 -4.74
N LEU A 114 15.22 -6.22 -4.47
CA LEU A 114 13.91 -5.58 -4.62
C LEU A 114 14.01 -4.44 -5.64
N ALA A 115 13.27 -4.51 -6.74
CA ALA A 115 13.42 -3.49 -7.79
C ALA A 115 12.62 -2.22 -7.47
N THR A 116 11.33 -2.32 -7.15
CA THR A 116 10.49 -1.14 -6.88
C THR A 116 9.47 -1.35 -5.78
N VAL A 117 9.28 -0.33 -4.95
CA VAL A 117 8.23 -0.24 -3.95
C VAL A 117 7.34 0.96 -4.27
N PHE A 118 6.05 0.72 -4.41
CA PHE A 118 5.02 1.73 -4.54
C PHE A 118 4.24 1.82 -3.23
N VAL A 119 4.28 2.98 -2.59
CA VAL A 119 3.42 3.26 -1.43
C VAL A 119 2.31 4.18 -1.89
N GLU A 120 1.11 3.60 -2.06
CA GLU A 120 -0.05 4.29 -2.61
C GLU A 120 -0.87 4.97 -1.51
N SER A 121 -0.93 4.37 -0.31
CA SER A 121 -1.67 4.93 0.83
C SER A 121 -1.17 4.36 2.17
N GLY A 122 -1.64 4.97 3.27
CA GLY A 122 -1.33 4.55 4.65
C GLY A 122 -0.17 5.31 5.27
N THR A 123 -0.03 5.20 6.60
CA THR A 123 0.99 5.91 7.39
C THR A 123 1.87 4.94 8.16
N GLY A 124 3.07 5.39 8.58
CA GLY A 124 3.98 4.56 9.38
C GLY A 124 4.64 3.43 8.60
N ASN A 125 4.75 3.58 7.27
CA ASN A 125 5.39 2.60 6.42
C ASN A 125 6.90 2.83 6.43
N SER A 126 7.69 1.76 6.34
CA SER A 126 9.15 1.84 6.30
C SER A 126 9.74 0.90 5.26
N VAL A 127 10.79 1.35 4.58
CA VAL A 127 11.48 0.57 3.55
C VAL A 127 12.99 0.62 3.79
N THR A 128 13.55 -0.53 4.10
CA THR A 128 14.96 -0.75 4.45
C THR A 128 15.52 -1.89 3.59
N VAL A 129 15.49 -1.71 2.27
CA VAL A 129 16.08 -2.66 1.30
C VAL A 129 17.04 -1.89 0.41
N SER A 130 18.30 -2.31 0.40
CA SER A 130 19.34 -1.60 -0.34
C SER A 130 19.10 -1.68 -1.85
N GLY A 131 19.13 -0.54 -2.55
CA GLY A 131 18.96 -0.47 -4.01
C GLY A 131 17.51 -0.55 -4.50
N ALA A 132 16.53 -0.65 -3.60
CA ALA A 132 15.12 -0.57 -3.97
C ALA A 132 14.74 0.87 -4.37
N ASN A 133 14.10 1.02 -5.53
CA ASN A 133 13.47 2.28 -5.90
C ASN A 133 12.15 2.44 -5.14
N VAL A 134 11.93 3.55 -4.43
CA VAL A 134 10.74 3.71 -3.60
C VAL A 134 9.95 4.95 -4.02
N ILE A 135 8.80 4.70 -4.64
CA ILE A 135 7.87 5.70 -5.16
C ILE A 135 6.71 5.84 -4.18
N VAL A 136 6.43 7.07 -3.73
CA VAL A 136 5.37 7.37 -2.75
C VAL A 136 4.35 8.27 -3.42
N ALA A 137 3.07 7.88 -3.36
CA ALA A 137 1.97 8.67 -3.86
C ALA A 137 1.65 9.84 -2.91
N GLU A 138 1.05 10.91 -3.45
CA GLU A 138 0.69 12.11 -2.68
C GLU A 138 -0.27 11.81 -1.50
N GLY A 139 -1.10 10.78 -1.63
CA GLY A 139 -2.03 10.33 -0.59
C GLY A 139 -1.41 9.40 0.46
N ALA A 140 -0.15 9.00 0.32
CA ALA A 140 0.56 8.19 1.29
C ALA A 140 1.20 9.06 2.37
N GLY A 141 1.19 8.56 3.62
CA GLY A 141 1.86 9.19 4.73
C GLY A 141 3.38 9.12 4.61
N GLN A 142 4.07 9.74 5.58
CA GLN A 142 5.53 9.68 5.67
C GLN A 142 6.01 8.22 5.64
N VAL A 143 7.01 7.97 4.79
CA VAL A 143 7.68 6.68 4.67
C VAL A 143 9.12 6.83 5.12
N ASP A 144 9.48 6.12 6.18
CA ASP A 144 10.86 6.11 6.68
C ASP A 144 11.73 5.20 5.81
N ARG A 145 12.82 5.74 5.28
CA ARG A 145 13.76 5.01 4.41
C ARG A 145 15.16 5.06 4.97
N SER A 146 15.85 3.94 5.02
CA SER A 146 17.22 3.88 5.56
C SER A 146 18.31 4.03 4.48
N ASN A 147 18.01 3.80 3.19
CA ASN A 147 19.02 3.93 2.12
C ASN A 147 18.39 3.87 0.70
N GLY A 148 18.38 4.98 -0.04
CA GLY A 148 17.98 5.03 -1.46
C GLY A 148 17.63 6.44 -1.94
N ASP A 149 18.08 6.81 -3.14
CA ASP A 149 17.77 8.08 -3.80
C ASP A 149 16.26 8.22 -4.00
N ILE A 150 15.74 9.40 -3.68
CA ILE A 150 14.30 9.66 -3.66
C ILE A 150 13.88 10.26 -5.01
N GLU A 151 13.15 9.49 -5.82
CA GLU A 151 12.31 10.08 -6.87
C GLU A 151 10.93 10.40 -6.27
N GLN A 152 10.87 11.52 -5.55
CA GLN A 152 9.60 12.20 -5.31
C GLN A 152 9.16 12.82 -6.64
N ARG A 153 7.88 12.74 -7.00
CA ARG A 153 7.32 13.63 -8.02
C ARG A 153 7.24 15.03 -7.41
N GLU A 154 8.35 15.78 -7.47
CA GLU A 154 8.38 17.20 -7.15
C GLU A 154 8.17 17.99 -8.45
N GLU A 155 7.09 18.77 -8.51
CA GLU A 155 7.01 19.91 -9.44
C GLU A 155 7.47 21.14 -8.65
N ASP A 156 8.63 21.66 -9.07
CA ASP A 156 9.35 22.88 -8.65
C ASP A 156 8.75 23.67 -7.47
N ARG A 157 9.22 23.40 -6.25
CA ARG A 157 9.16 24.36 -5.14
C ARG A 157 10.53 24.99 -4.94
N GLU A 158 10.62 26.29 -5.20
CA GLU A 158 11.78 27.11 -4.86
C GLU A 158 12.13 27.00 -3.36
N GLU A 159 13.34 26.53 -3.12
CA GLU A 159 14.01 26.36 -1.85
C GLU A 159 14.17 27.69 -1.11
N SER A 160 13.53 27.86 0.06
CA SER A 160 13.87 28.93 0.99
C SER A 160 14.98 28.46 1.93
N ALA A 161 16.23 28.78 1.57
CA ALA A 161 17.39 28.55 2.43
C ALA A 161 17.49 29.61 3.57
N PRO A 162 17.95 29.22 4.78
CA PRO A 162 18.12 30.14 5.90
C PRO A 162 19.47 30.89 5.85
N GLY A 163 19.42 32.22 5.95
CA GLY A 163 20.45 33.10 6.51
C GLY A 163 21.89 32.97 5.98
N SER A 164 22.25 33.77 4.97
CA SER A 164 23.65 34.19 4.75
C SER A 164 23.71 35.68 4.39
N THR A 165 24.48 36.43 5.17
CA THR A 165 24.64 37.88 5.08
C THR A 165 25.55 38.26 3.90
N ILE A 166 25.05 39.07 2.97
CA ILE A 166 25.87 39.78 1.96
C ILE A 166 25.58 41.28 2.09
N PRO A 167 26.60 42.15 2.21
CA PRO A 167 26.40 43.58 2.48
C PRO A 167 26.15 44.38 1.19
N GLY A 168 25.13 45.24 1.23
CA GLY A 168 25.06 46.49 0.46
C GLY A 168 24.59 46.39 -0.99
N TRP A 169 23.30 46.65 -1.22
CA TRP A 169 22.71 47.64 -2.16
C TRP A 169 21.17 47.45 -2.20
N PRO A 170 20.36 48.53 -2.27
CA PRO A 170 18.91 48.38 -2.25
C PRO A 170 18.39 48.04 -3.65
N ILE A 171 18.15 46.75 -3.92
CA ILE A 171 17.35 46.33 -5.08
C ILE A 171 15.88 46.38 -4.67
N LYS A 172 15.17 47.39 -5.19
CA LYS A 172 13.70 47.45 -5.15
C LYS A 172 13.16 46.22 -5.90
N PRO A 173 12.33 45.35 -5.29
CA PRO A 173 11.73 44.25 -6.03
C PRO A 173 10.85 44.80 -7.16
N PRO A 174 10.83 44.16 -8.35
CA PRO A 174 9.86 44.49 -9.38
C PRO A 174 8.44 44.24 -8.85
N PRO A 175 7.43 45.01 -9.31
CA PRO A 175 6.05 44.79 -8.90
C PRO A 175 5.63 43.36 -9.26
N ILE A 176 5.17 42.62 -8.25
CA ILE A 176 4.55 41.31 -8.41
C ILE A 176 3.28 41.51 -9.23
N VAL A 177 3.31 41.11 -10.50
CA VAL A 177 2.09 40.97 -11.29
C VAL A 177 1.57 39.57 -10.98
N SER A 178 0.58 39.48 -10.09
CA SER A 178 -0.10 38.21 -9.82
C SER A 178 -0.76 37.72 -11.11
N PRO A 179 -0.48 36.50 -11.59
CA PRO A 179 -1.32 35.89 -12.61
C PRO A 179 -2.74 35.71 -12.04
N PRO A 180 -3.79 35.74 -12.87
CA PRO A 180 -5.15 35.51 -12.39
C PRO A 180 -5.21 34.13 -11.74
N ILE A 181 -5.59 34.10 -10.47
CA ILE A 181 -5.95 32.88 -9.76
C ILE A 181 -7.25 32.41 -10.41
N THR A 182 -7.17 31.39 -11.25
CA THR A 182 -8.35 30.61 -11.62
C THR A 182 -8.62 29.68 -10.44
N ASP A 183 -9.67 29.98 -9.68
CA ASP A 183 -10.12 29.14 -8.57
C ASP A 183 -10.59 27.78 -9.14
N PRO A 184 -9.94 26.65 -8.82
CA PRO A 184 -10.41 25.34 -9.25
C PRO A 184 -11.62 24.86 -8.44
N TYR A 185 -12.09 25.64 -7.45
CA TYR A 185 -13.29 25.37 -6.69
C TYR A 185 -14.46 26.24 -7.16
N GLU A 186 -14.88 26.08 -8.42
CA GLU A 186 -16.31 26.25 -8.66
C GLU A 186 -17.03 25.12 -7.93
N ILE A 187 -17.51 25.42 -6.72
CA ILE A 187 -18.58 24.65 -6.11
C ILE A 187 -19.73 24.76 -7.11
N CYS A 188 -19.98 23.70 -7.89
CA CYS A 188 -21.25 23.57 -8.60
C CYS A 188 -22.35 23.82 -7.57
N THR A 189 -23.10 24.90 -7.73
CA THR A 189 -24.31 25.12 -6.96
C THR A 189 -25.14 23.85 -7.07
N ILE A 190 -25.39 23.21 -5.93
CA ILE A 190 -26.37 22.12 -5.87
C ILE A 190 -27.69 22.77 -6.22
N ASP A 191 -28.26 22.43 -7.37
CA ASP A 191 -29.65 22.75 -7.66
C ASP A 191 -30.48 22.18 -6.52
N GLU A 192 -31.32 23.03 -5.93
CA GLU A 192 -32.28 22.67 -4.89
C GLU A 192 -32.99 21.39 -5.33
N ILE A 193 -32.85 20.32 -4.56
CA ILE A 193 -33.66 19.12 -4.76
C ILE A 193 -35.06 19.52 -4.32
N GLU A 194 -35.94 19.83 -5.28
CA GLU A 194 -37.37 19.91 -5.01
C GLU A 194 -37.83 18.54 -4.50
N LEU A 195 -38.26 18.50 -3.25
CA LEU A 195 -38.90 17.32 -2.67
C LEU A 195 -40.21 17.09 -3.43
N ILE A 196 -40.23 16.03 -4.23
CA ILE A 196 -41.48 15.54 -4.81
C ILE A 196 -42.29 14.97 -3.65
N ASP A 197 -43.37 15.67 -3.29
CA ASP A 197 -44.16 15.48 -2.06
C ASP A 197 -44.94 14.16 -1.96
N ASP A 198 -44.70 13.15 -2.80
CA ASP A 198 -45.41 11.87 -2.70
C ASP A 198 -44.48 10.69 -2.99
N ILE A 199 -43.87 10.15 -1.93
CA ILE A 199 -43.37 8.77 -1.93
C ILE A 199 -44.55 7.88 -1.54
N PRO A 200 -45.15 7.08 -2.45
CA PRO A 200 -46.24 6.19 -2.08
C PRO A 200 -45.68 5.09 -1.18
N GLY A 201 -46.04 5.13 0.11
CA GLY A 201 -45.86 4.01 1.03
C GLY A 201 -45.02 4.24 2.29
N VAL A 202 -44.67 5.47 2.65
CA VAL A 202 -43.95 5.75 3.91
C VAL A 202 -44.89 6.42 4.92
N ASP A 203 -45.42 5.63 5.86
CA ASP A 203 -46.19 6.11 7.02
C ASP A 203 -45.30 6.93 7.96
N SER A 204 -45.82 8.06 8.43
CA SER A 204 -45.15 9.10 9.22
C SER A 204 -44.91 8.73 10.69
N ARG A 205 -44.76 7.43 10.99
CA ARG A 205 -44.62 6.92 12.37
C ARG A 205 -43.30 6.23 12.70
N THR A 206 -42.36 6.12 11.76
CA THR A 206 -41.21 5.21 11.96
C THR A 206 -39.98 5.82 12.65
N PHE A 207 -39.90 7.12 12.89
CA PHE A 207 -38.78 7.70 13.63
C PHE A 207 -39.22 8.62 14.77
N GLY A 208 -39.79 8.01 15.82
CA GLY A 208 -39.99 8.64 17.11
C GLY A 208 -38.84 8.31 18.06
N GLY A 209 -37.79 9.15 18.09
CA GLY A 209 -36.75 9.13 19.11
C GLY A 209 -36.60 10.51 19.75
N LYS A 210 -37.08 10.67 20.99
CA LYS A 210 -37.00 11.92 21.75
C LYS A 210 -35.55 12.13 22.24
N THR A 211 -34.87 13.15 21.76
CA THR A 211 -33.69 13.71 22.45
C THR A 211 -34.22 14.63 23.55
N GLN A 212 -34.03 14.27 24.82
CA GLN A 212 -34.12 15.22 25.93
C GLN A 212 -32.71 15.75 26.21
N LEU A 213 -32.61 17.08 26.28
CA LEU A 213 -31.44 17.85 26.72
C LEU A 213 -31.17 17.65 28.21
#